data_AF-A0A453EP56-F1
#
_entry.id   AF-A0A453EP56-F1
#
_cell.length_a   1.000
_cell.length_b   1.000
_cell.length_c   1.000
_cell.angle_alpha   90.00
_cell.angle_beta   90.00
_cell.angle_gamma   90.00
#
_symmetry.space_group_name_H-M   'P 1'
#
loop_
_entity.id
_entity.type
_entity.pdbx_description
1 polymer ?
#
loop_
_entity_poly.entity_id
_entity_poly.type
_entity_poly.pdbx_seq_one_letter_code
_entity_poly.pdbx_strand_id
1 'polypeptide(L)'
;MSFLWKSSNGGTTEKTLTLEEQQEKQINEVRKQLEEPSSLAIQGFLSDASILRFLRARNWNVQKSSKMLKSAVKWRAAYKPEMISWEEIAHEAETGKIYRADYKDTLGRTVLVLRPGL
;
A
#
# COMPACT_ATOMS: atom_id res chain seq x y z
N MET A 1 10.70 -58.56 31.65
CA MET A 1 10.10 -57.21 31.80
C MET A 1 11.10 -56.19 31.24
N SER A 2 11.15 -56.01 29.92
CA SER A 2 11.93 -54.93 29.29
C SER A 2 10.94 -53.91 28.75
N PHE A 3 10.80 -52.79 29.44
CA PHE A 3 9.93 -51.70 29.01
C PHE A 3 10.55 -50.98 27.82
N LEU A 4 9.89 -51.13 26.67
CA LEU A 4 10.06 -50.29 25.48
C LEU A 4 9.66 -48.85 25.81
N TRP A 5 10.63 -47.94 25.89
CA TRP A 5 10.37 -46.51 25.83
C TRP A 5 10.52 -46.03 24.37
N LYS A 6 9.40 -45.95 23.64
CA LYS A 6 9.31 -45.21 22.38
C LYS A 6 9.22 -43.73 22.73
N SER A 7 10.28 -42.97 22.48
CA SER A 7 10.19 -41.51 22.42
C SER A 7 9.56 -41.11 21.09
N SER A 8 8.35 -40.56 21.16
CA SER A 8 7.66 -39.93 20.04
C SER A 8 8.20 -38.51 19.88
N ASN A 9 9.13 -38.31 18.95
CA ASN A 9 9.48 -36.97 18.47
C ASN A 9 8.42 -36.52 17.46
N GLY A 10 7.30 -36.01 17.98
CA GLY A 10 6.34 -35.22 17.22
C GLY A 10 6.95 -33.86 16.92
N GLY A 11 7.84 -33.81 15.93
CA GLY A 11 8.36 -32.55 15.40
C GLY A 11 7.23 -31.84 14.68
N THR A 12 6.57 -30.89 15.36
CA THR A 12 5.71 -29.91 14.73
C THR A 12 6.58 -29.11 13.77
N THR A 13 6.56 -29.47 12.49
CA THR A 13 7.21 -28.70 11.43
C THR A 13 6.53 -27.33 11.38
N GLU A 14 7.15 -26.32 11.99
CA GLU A 14 6.77 -24.93 11.74
C GLU A 14 6.96 -24.68 10.24
N LYS A 15 5.85 -24.66 9.49
CA LYS A 15 5.87 -24.22 8.10
C LYS A 15 6.23 -22.73 8.11
N THR A 16 7.48 -22.44 7.76
CA THR A 16 7.92 -21.06 7.48
C THR A 16 7.12 -20.56 6.27
N LEU A 17 6.21 -19.61 6.52
CA LEU A 17 5.42 -18.99 5.46
C LEU A 17 6.34 -18.27 4.48
N THR A 18 6.06 -18.42 3.18
CA THR A 18 6.72 -17.68 2.11
C THR A 18 6.44 -16.18 2.26
N LEU A 19 7.30 -15.35 1.65
CA LEU A 19 7.13 -13.89 1.70
C LEU A 19 5.77 -13.47 1.11
N GLU A 20 5.30 -14.13 0.05
CA GLU A 20 4.03 -13.83 -0.60
C GLU A 20 2.85 -14.13 0.31
N GLU A 21 2.85 -15.30 0.98
CA GLU A 21 1.82 -15.66 1.96
C GLU A 21 1.82 -14.69 3.16
N GLN A 22 2.99 -14.24 3.61
CA GLN A 22 3.09 -13.23 4.66
C GLN A 22 2.49 -11.89 4.21
N GLN A 23 2.76 -11.47 2.97
CA GLN A 23 2.19 -10.24 2.43
C GLN A 23 0.67 -10.34 2.30
N GLU A 24 0.16 -11.44 1.76
CA GLU A 24 -1.27 -11.68 1.62
C GLU A 24 -1.97 -11.70 2.99
N LYS A 25 -1.38 -12.35 3.98
CA LYS A 25 -1.89 -12.32 5.36
C LYS A 25 -2.04 -10.90 5.90
N GLN A 26 -1.01 -10.07 5.74
CA GLN A 26 -1.01 -8.68 6.22
C GLN A 26 -2.03 -7.80 5.47
N ILE A 27 -2.16 -7.99 4.15
CA ILE A 27 -3.18 -7.32 3.35
C ILE A 27 -4.57 -7.67 3.85
N ASN A 28 -4.83 -8.96 4.10
CA ASN A 28 -6.12 -9.44 4.58
C ASN A 28 -6.42 -8.93 6.00
N GLU A 29 -5.42 -8.79 6.87
CA GLU A 29 -5.58 -8.15 8.18
C GLU A 29 -5.96 -6.67 8.07
N VAL A 30 -5.36 -5.92 7.14
CA VAL A 30 -5.77 -4.53 6.86
C VAL A 30 -7.19 -4.49 6.33
N ARG A 31 -7.55 -5.36 5.37
CA ARG A 31 -8.91 -5.41 4.79
C ARG A 31 -9.99 -5.61 5.84
N LYS A 32 -9.77 -6.49 6.82
CA LYS A 32 -10.70 -6.72 7.94
C LYS A 32 -10.99 -5.46 8.77
N GLN A 33 -10.08 -4.49 8.77
CA GLN A 33 -10.24 -3.24 9.50
C GLN A 33 -10.90 -2.15 8.66
N LEU A 34 -11.04 -2.34 7.34
CA LEU A 34 -11.68 -1.38 6.46
C LEU A 34 -13.19 -1.56 6.46
N GLU A 35 -13.89 -0.47 6.19
CA GLU A 35 -15.33 -0.48 5.95
C GLU A 35 -15.62 -0.80 4.47
N GLU A 36 -16.87 -1.17 4.17
CA GLU A 36 -17.28 -1.42 2.80
C GLU A 36 -17.04 -0.18 1.91
N PRO A 37 -16.51 -0.36 0.69
CA PRO A 37 -16.23 0.75 -0.21
C PRO A 37 -17.51 1.53 -0.55
N SER A 38 -17.46 2.86 -0.38
CA SER A 38 -18.60 3.74 -0.65
C SER A 38 -18.85 4.01 -2.14
N SER A 39 -17.88 3.69 -3.02
CA SER A 39 -18.00 3.86 -4.47
C SER A 39 -17.05 2.93 -5.22
N LEU A 40 -17.28 2.76 -6.53
CA LEU A 40 -16.38 2.00 -7.41
C LEU A 40 -14.95 2.59 -7.46
N ALA A 41 -14.82 3.93 -7.38
CA ALA A 41 -13.52 4.58 -7.34
C ALA A 41 -12.75 4.24 -6.06
N ILE A 42 -13.44 4.20 -4.91
CA ILE A 42 -12.84 3.76 -3.64
C ILE A 42 -12.51 2.26 -3.68
N GLN A 43 -13.38 1.44 -4.27
CA GLN A 43 -13.11 0.01 -4.44
C GLN A 43 -11.85 -0.23 -5.28
N GLY A 44 -11.70 0.48 -6.41
CA GLY A 44 -10.49 0.41 -7.24
C GLY A 44 -9.24 0.93 -6.52
N PHE A 45 -9.39 1.97 -5.69
CA PHE A 45 -8.31 2.46 -4.85
C PHE A 45 -7.85 1.43 -3.81
N LEU A 46 -8.76 0.63 -3.23
CA LEU A 46 -8.49 -0.39 -2.20
C LEU A 46 -7.95 -1.73 -2.75
N SER A 47 -7.21 -1.70 -3.86
CA SER A 47 -6.51 -2.87 -4.40
C SER A 47 -5.36 -3.37 -3.50
N ASP A 48 -4.93 -4.61 -3.70
CA ASP A 48 -3.78 -5.21 -2.99
C ASP A 48 -2.53 -4.37 -3.10
N ALA A 49 -2.24 -3.86 -4.31
CA ALA A 49 -1.10 -3.00 -4.57
C ALA A 49 -1.16 -1.70 -3.75
N SER A 50 -2.35 -1.11 -3.59
CA SER A 50 -2.52 0.07 -2.73
C SER A 50 -2.32 -0.27 -1.27
N ILE A 51 -2.96 -1.33 -0.76
CA ILE A 51 -2.81 -1.76 0.63
C ILE A 51 -1.33 -2.03 0.96
N LEU A 52 -0.60 -2.70 0.05
CA LEU A 52 0.84 -2.94 0.16
C LEU A 52 1.65 -1.64 0.25
N ARG A 53 1.31 -0.59 -0.52
CA ARG A 53 1.99 0.71 -0.43
C ARG A 53 1.85 1.31 0.97
N PHE A 54 0.65 1.24 1.56
CA PHE A 54 0.40 1.73 2.91
C PHE A 54 1.11 0.90 3.98
N LEU A 55 1.11 -0.44 3.84
CA LEU A 55 1.89 -1.34 4.70
C LEU A 55 3.38 -1.00 4.67
N ARG A 56 3.98 -0.90 3.48
CA ARG A 56 5.39 -0.54 3.32
C ARG A 56 5.70 0.84 3.92
N ALA A 57 4.84 1.84 3.69
CA ALA A 57 4.99 3.19 4.23
C ALA A 57 4.86 3.27 5.77
N ARG A 58 4.36 2.21 6.43
CA ARG A 58 4.21 2.12 7.88
C ARG A 58 4.95 0.91 8.46
N ASN A 59 6.02 0.48 7.80
CA ASN A 59 6.90 -0.60 8.26
C ASN A 59 6.12 -1.88 8.62
N TRP A 60 5.15 -2.25 7.79
CA TRP A 60 4.27 -3.41 7.95
C TRP A 60 3.40 -3.40 9.22
N ASN A 61 3.22 -2.24 9.86
CA ASN A 61 2.33 -2.12 11.00
C ASN A 61 0.86 -1.99 10.54
N VAL A 62 0.07 -3.05 10.71
CA VAL A 62 -1.34 -3.12 10.30
C VAL A 62 -2.15 -1.94 10.84
N GLN A 63 -2.10 -1.68 12.15
CA GLN A 63 -2.93 -0.64 12.79
C GLN A 63 -2.65 0.76 12.23
N LYS A 64 -1.36 1.12 12.10
CA LYS A 64 -0.95 2.41 11.53
C LYS A 64 -1.30 2.49 10.04
N SER A 65 -1.18 1.39 9.30
CA SER A 65 -1.50 1.31 7.88
C SER A 65 -2.99 1.51 7.65
N SER A 66 -3.83 0.77 8.36
CA SER A 66 -5.30 0.88 8.30
C SER A 66 -5.77 2.28 8.68
N LYS A 67 -5.23 2.87 9.76
CA LYS A 67 -5.56 4.25 10.16
C LYS A 67 -5.24 5.24 9.04
N MET A 68 -4.05 5.14 8.43
CA MET A 68 -3.65 6.01 7.34
C MET A 68 -4.51 5.79 6.08
N LEU A 69 -4.83 4.53 5.77
CA LEU A 69 -5.65 4.17 4.61
C LEU A 69 -7.09 4.70 4.75
N LYS A 70 -7.69 4.60 5.95
CA LYS A 70 -9.00 5.21 6.25
C LYS A 70 -9.00 6.73 6.06
N SER A 71 -7.96 7.42 6.53
CA SER A 71 -7.81 8.86 6.28
C SER A 71 -7.69 9.17 4.79
N ALA A 72 -6.96 8.36 4.02
CA ALA A 72 -6.85 8.51 2.58
C ALA A 72 -8.20 8.28 1.86
N VAL A 73 -8.96 7.25 2.25
CA VAL A 73 -10.31 7.00 1.72
C VAL A 73 -11.24 8.18 2.00
N LYS A 74 -11.24 8.71 3.24
CA LYS A 74 -12.04 9.89 3.59
C LYS A 74 -11.67 11.11 2.73
N TRP A 75 -10.37 11.35 2.53
CA TRP A 75 -9.90 12.45 1.69
C TRP A 75 -10.32 12.25 0.23
N ARG A 76 -10.17 11.04 -0.33
CA ARG A 76 -10.59 10.75 -1.70
C ARG A 76 -12.09 10.88 -1.90
N ALA A 77 -12.90 10.45 -0.93
CA ALA A 77 -14.36 10.61 -1.00
C ALA A 77 -14.77 12.10 -1.00
N ALA A 78 -14.03 12.95 -0.29
CA ALA A 78 -14.29 14.40 -0.23
C ALA A 78 -13.79 15.15 -1.48
N TYR A 79 -12.57 14.85 -1.94
CA TYR A 79 -11.90 15.61 -3.01
C TYR A 79 -12.02 14.98 -4.40
N LYS A 80 -12.42 13.70 -4.50
CA LYS A 80 -12.69 12.97 -5.73
C LYS A 80 -11.63 13.16 -6.82
N PRO A 81 -10.35 12.83 -6.57
CA PRO A 81 -9.26 13.08 -7.51
C PRO A 81 -9.44 12.33 -8.85
N GLU A 82 -10.24 11.27 -8.89
CA GLU A 82 -10.64 10.59 -10.13
C GLU A 82 -11.48 11.45 -11.09
N MET A 83 -12.04 12.57 -10.62
CA MET A 83 -12.81 13.50 -11.45
C MET A 83 -11.95 14.58 -12.11
N ILE A 84 -10.66 14.69 -11.73
CA ILE A 84 -9.76 15.72 -12.26
C ILE A 84 -9.38 15.35 -13.70
N SER A 85 -9.74 16.21 -14.64
CA SER A 85 -9.39 16.08 -16.05
C SER A 85 -8.06 16.77 -16.39
N TRP A 86 -7.47 16.44 -17.55
CA TRP A 86 -6.24 17.09 -18.01
C TRP A 86 -6.49 18.56 -18.35
N GLU A 87 -7.64 18.85 -18.95
CA GLU A 87 -8.06 20.18 -19.37
C GLU A 87 -8.13 21.15 -18.19
N GLU A 88 -8.55 20.68 -17.02
CA GLU A 88 -8.56 21.46 -15.78
C GLU A 88 -7.16 21.85 -15.30
N ILE A 89 -6.15 21.02 -15.54
CA ILE A 89 -4.80 21.19 -14.97
C ILE A 89 -3.71 21.54 -15.99
N ALA A 90 -4.03 21.54 -17.29
CA ALA A 90 -3.05 21.77 -18.35
C ALA A 90 -2.32 23.12 -18.17
N HIS A 91 -3.06 24.18 -17.87
CA HIS A 91 -2.51 25.51 -17.63
C HIS A 91 -1.52 25.56 -16.45
N GLU A 92 -1.72 24.72 -15.41
CA GLU A 92 -0.79 24.59 -14.29
C GLU A 92 0.51 23.89 -14.70
N ALA A 93 0.47 23.03 -15.71
CA ALA A 93 1.62 22.30 -16.22
C ALA A 93 2.41 23.07 -17.30
N GLU A 94 1.75 23.99 -18.03
CA GLU A 94 2.33 24.73 -19.16
C GLU A 94 3.60 25.52 -18.80
N THR A 95 3.67 26.11 -17.61
CA THR A 95 4.83 26.92 -17.21
C THR A 95 6.06 26.08 -16.88
N GLY A 96 5.92 24.76 -16.74
CA GLY A 96 7.01 23.88 -16.30
C GLY A 96 7.47 24.18 -14.87
N LYS A 97 6.63 24.83 -14.05
CA LYS A 97 6.87 25.01 -12.61
C LYS A 97 6.94 23.69 -11.86
N ILE A 98 6.35 22.62 -12.40
CA ILE A 98 6.46 21.25 -11.91
C ILE A 98 6.68 20.31 -13.09
N TYR A 99 7.71 19.45 -13.04
CA TYR A 99 7.91 18.41 -14.06
C TYR A 99 8.58 17.15 -13.50
N ARG A 100 8.33 16.03 -14.18
CA ARG A 100 8.99 14.74 -13.88
C ARG A 100 10.29 14.66 -14.68
N ALA A 101 11.43 14.44 -14.01
CA ALA A 101 12.68 14.22 -14.70
C ALA A 101 12.65 12.91 -15.53
N ASP A 102 13.41 12.87 -16.61
CA ASP A 102 13.62 11.70 -17.46
C ASP A 102 14.64 10.71 -16.86
N TYR A 103 15.34 11.10 -15.80
CA TYR A 103 16.25 10.25 -15.04
C TYR A 103 15.70 9.87 -13.65
N LYS A 104 16.33 8.84 -13.07
CA LYS A 104 16.12 8.40 -11.69
C LYS A 104 17.24 8.91 -10.80
N ASP A 105 16.98 9.00 -9.50
CA ASP A 105 18.07 9.24 -8.55
C ASP A 105 18.94 7.99 -8.36
N THR A 106 19.97 8.10 -7.52
CA THR A 106 20.92 7.02 -7.23
C THR A 106 20.28 5.79 -6.57
N LEU A 107 19.07 5.93 -6.02
CA LEU A 107 18.30 4.86 -5.40
C LEU A 107 17.17 4.36 -6.33
N GLY A 108 17.14 4.79 -7.59
CA GLY A 108 16.13 4.39 -8.57
C GLY A 108 14.76 5.05 -8.40
N ARG A 109 14.64 6.09 -7.56
CA ARG A 109 13.38 6.80 -7.30
C ARG A 109 13.09 7.80 -8.41
N THR A 110 11.80 8.00 -8.68
CA THR A 110 11.35 9.06 -9.60
C THR A 110 11.65 10.44 -9.02
N VAL A 111 12.22 11.33 -9.84
CA VAL A 111 12.51 12.70 -9.45
C VAL A 111 11.41 13.63 -9.97
N LEU A 112 10.78 14.39 -9.06
CA LEU A 112 9.84 15.45 -9.37
C LEU A 112 10.53 16.79 -9.05
N VAL A 113 10.67 17.65 -10.05
CA VAL A 113 11.31 18.97 -9.90
C VAL A 113 10.24 20.04 -9.75
N LEU A 114 10.41 20.92 -8.75
CA LEU A 114 9.55 22.07 -8.51
C LEU A 114 10.38 23.34 -8.67
N ARG A 115 9.88 24.31 -9.44
CA ARG A 115 10.48 25.62 -9.70
C ARG A 115 9.48 26.72 -9.34
N PRO A 116 9.36 27.09 -8.04
CA PRO A 116 8.31 28.00 -7.57
C PRO A 116 8.41 29.44 -8.06
N GLY A 117 9.58 29.84 -8.59
CA GLY A 117 9.83 31.21 -9.07
C GLY A 117 9.62 31.39 -10.58
N LEU A 118 9.04 30.40 -11.26
CA LEU A 118 8.64 30.46 -12.67
C LEU A 118 7.13 30.65 -12.81
#